data_AF-A0A0K2LEY3-F1
#
_entry.id   AF-A0A0K2LEY3-F1
#
_cell.length_a   1.000
_cell.length_b   1.000
_cell.length_c   1.000
_cell.angle_alpha   90.00
_cell.angle_beta   90.00
_cell.angle_gamma   90.00
#
_symmetry.space_group_name_H-M   'P 1'
#
loop_
_entity.id
_entity.type
_entity.pdbx_description
1 polymer ?
#
loop_
_entity_poly.entity_id
_entity_poly.type
_entity_poly.pdbx_seq_one_letter_code
_entity_poly.pdbx_strand_id
1 'polypeptide(L)'
;MDSSEIKVLADNFLNLDDVQSALYNLKVGDRLEEVISIFDQKHLDNSVDESTVNKLVEYLNQEYSDYIFNLGRGFGAPHLYIAWRKLKKRNEKSHESKTMLDLEKELNKAGIHTDILFHTDPDKLLTDDEFESDLTFYKSIFK
;
A
#
# COMPACT_ATOMS: atom_id res chain seq x y z
N MET A 1 8.80 -17.67 14.79
CA MET A 1 8.49 -16.56 15.71
C MET A 1 7.10 -16.78 16.24
N ASP A 2 6.95 -16.68 17.55
CA ASP A 2 5.65 -16.69 18.21
C ASP A 2 4.96 -15.32 18.05
N SER A 3 3.62 -15.27 18.15
CA SER A 3 2.84 -14.02 18.13
C SER A 3 3.27 -13.05 19.23
N SER A 4 3.79 -13.57 20.35
CA SER A 4 4.37 -12.76 21.43
C SER A 4 5.63 -12.00 20.99
N GLU A 5 6.54 -12.64 20.24
CA GLU A 5 7.75 -12.02 19.72
C GLU A 5 7.42 -10.97 18.66
N ILE A 6 6.42 -11.22 17.80
CA ILE A 6 5.99 -10.24 16.78
C ILE A 6 5.33 -9.02 17.43
N LYS A 7 4.55 -9.22 18.50
CA LYS A 7 3.95 -8.11 19.25
C LYS A 7 5.01 -7.21 19.89
N VAL A 8 6.02 -7.81 20.53
CA VAL A 8 7.15 -7.04 21.10
C VAL A 8 7.90 -6.29 20.00
N LEU A 9 8.07 -6.87 18.82
CA LEU A 9 8.66 -6.16 17.68
C LEU A 9 7.75 -5.01 17.22
N ALA A 10 6.44 -5.22 17.10
CA ALA A 10 5.48 -4.19 16.74
C ALA A 10 5.55 -3.00 17.70
N ASP A 11 5.59 -3.26 19.01
CA ASP A 11 5.67 -2.24 20.05
C ASP A 11 7.00 -1.45 20.01
N ASN A 12 8.06 -2.04 19.44
CA ASN A 12 9.36 -1.38 19.27
C ASN A 12 9.50 -0.64 17.92
N PHE A 13 8.76 -1.05 16.89
CA PHE A 13 8.82 -0.44 15.55
C PHE A 13 7.77 0.65 15.33
N LEU A 14 6.60 0.52 15.95
CA LEU A 14 5.46 1.39 15.73
C LEU A 14 5.07 2.08 17.03
N ASN A 15 4.77 3.37 16.92
CA ASN A 15 4.02 4.04 17.96
C ASN A 15 2.56 3.57 17.89
N LEU A 16 2.12 2.80 18.88
CA LEU A 16 0.76 2.28 18.94
C LEU A 16 -0.30 3.38 18.98
N ASP A 17 0.02 4.56 19.52
CA ASP A 17 -0.91 5.70 19.55
C ASP A 17 -1.15 6.25 18.14
N ASP A 18 -0.13 6.24 17.28
CA ASP A 18 -0.26 6.65 15.87
C ASP A 18 -1.10 5.63 15.08
N VAL A 19 -0.92 4.34 15.36
CA VAL A 19 -1.75 3.27 14.78
C VAL A 19 -3.21 3.44 15.22
N GLN A 20 -3.47 3.61 16.51
CA GLN A 20 -4.83 3.79 17.02
C GLN A 20 -5.49 5.05 16.47
N SER A 21 -4.74 6.14 16.35
CA SER A 21 -5.21 7.39 15.75
C SER A 21 -5.56 7.21 14.27
N ALA A 22 -4.72 6.50 13.50
CA ALA A 22 -5.00 6.18 12.10
C ALA A 22 -6.25 5.31 11.95
N LEU A 23 -6.40 4.27 12.78
CA LEU A 23 -7.59 3.41 12.78
C LEU A 23 -8.86 4.19 13.13
N TYR A 24 -8.78 5.07 14.13
CA TYR A 24 -9.89 5.96 14.49
C TYR A 24 -10.24 6.88 13.31
N ASN A 25 -9.25 7.56 12.73
CA ASN A 25 -9.45 8.48 11.60
C ASN A 25 -10.07 7.78 10.38
N LEU A 26 -9.69 6.53 10.08
CA LEU A 26 -10.33 5.74 9.02
C LEU A 26 -11.78 5.36 9.33
N LYS A 27 -12.09 5.14 10.61
CA LYS A 27 -13.42 4.69 11.03
C LYS A 27 -14.42 5.85 11.09
N VAL A 28 -14.00 7.02 11.55
CA VAL A 28 -14.86 8.21 11.65
C VAL A 28 -14.68 9.21 10.50
N GLY A 29 -13.55 9.19 9.82
CA GLY A 29 -13.28 10.02 8.64
C GLY A 29 -13.69 9.34 7.36
N ASP A 30 -14.12 10.12 6.38
CA ASP A 30 -14.42 9.65 5.02
C ASP A 30 -13.12 9.49 4.19
N ARG A 31 -12.15 8.73 4.72
CA ARG A 31 -10.84 8.51 4.12
C ARG A 31 -10.65 7.05 3.76
N LEU A 32 -10.10 6.81 2.58
CA LEU A 32 -9.84 5.46 2.06
C LEU A 32 -8.71 4.77 2.81
N GLU A 33 -7.60 5.48 2.97
CA GLU A 33 -6.35 5.00 3.55
C GLU A 33 -5.72 6.09 4.43
N GLU A 34 -4.99 5.66 5.45
CA GLU A 34 -4.13 6.48 6.29
C GLU A 34 -2.70 5.93 6.19
N VAL A 35 -1.73 6.83 6.26
CA VAL A 35 -0.32 6.49 6.10
C VAL A 35 0.41 6.89 7.36
N ILE A 36 1.09 5.92 7.99
CA ILE A 36 1.99 6.18 9.11
C ILE A 36 3.42 5.79 8.74
N SER A 37 4.41 6.54 9.23
CA SER A 37 5.81 6.11 9.11
C SER A 37 6.03 4.90 10.02
N ILE A 38 6.70 3.85 9.52
CA ILE A 38 7.07 2.68 10.37
C ILE A 38 8.43 2.82 11.02
N PHE A 39 9.13 3.92 10.72
CA PHE A 39 10.34 4.28 11.43
C PHE A 39 10.08 5.54 12.22
N ASP A 40 10.02 5.40 13.55
CA ASP A 40 10.39 6.50 14.43
C ASP A 40 11.86 6.84 14.09
N GLN A 41 12.16 8.14 13.90
CA GLN A 41 13.51 8.66 13.64
C GLN A 41 14.58 8.09 14.59
N LYS A 42 14.19 7.57 15.74
CA LYS A 42 15.07 6.91 16.71
C LYS A 42 15.69 5.57 16.27
N HIS A 43 15.19 4.93 15.21
CA HIS A 43 15.57 3.55 14.84
C HIS A 43 16.13 3.42 13.40
N LEU A 44 16.47 4.54 12.76
CA LEU A 44 17.04 4.63 11.40
C LEU A 44 18.35 3.85 11.21
N ASP A 45 19.09 3.56 12.29
CA ASP A 45 20.38 2.86 12.24
C ASP A 45 20.27 1.32 12.20
N ASN A 46 19.09 0.75 12.49
CA ASN A 46 18.92 -0.69 12.42
C ASN A 46 18.44 -1.07 11.01
N SER A 47 19.30 -1.79 10.28
CA SER A 47 18.92 -2.47 9.05
C SER A 47 17.85 -3.52 9.36
N VAL A 48 16.58 -3.11 9.39
CA VAL A 48 15.46 -4.03 9.59
C VAL A 48 15.28 -4.80 8.30
N ASP A 49 15.53 -6.10 8.38
CA ASP A 49 15.33 -7.01 7.27
C ASP A 49 13.86 -7.03 6.82
N GLU A 50 13.64 -7.10 5.50
CA GLU A 50 12.33 -7.11 4.87
C GLU A 50 11.42 -8.23 5.42
N SER A 51 12.00 -9.38 5.79
CA SER A 51 11.25 -10.48 6.42
C SER A 51 10.60 -10.06 7.74
N THR A 52 11.27 -9.21 8.51
CA THR A 52 10.77 -8.74 9.81
C THR A 52 9.59 -7.80 9.61
N VAL A 53 9.69 -6.90 8.63
CA VAL A 53 8.60 -5.97 8.31
C VAL A 53 7.39 -6.72 7.76
N ASN A 54 7.60 -7.74 6.91
CA ASN A 54 6.50 -8.57 6.41
C ASN A 54 5.78 -9.33 7.53
N LYS A 55 6.52 -9.87 8.50
CA LYS A 55 5.92 -10.53 9.68
C LYS A 55 5.12 -9.56 10.56
N LEU A 56 5.61 -8.34 10.72
CA LEU A 56 4.89 -7.27 11.43
C LEU A 56 3.55 -6.97 10.75
N VAL A 57 3.56 -6.81 9.43
CA VAL A 57 2.35 -6.57 8.63
C VAL A 57 1.37 -7.73 8.74
N GLU A 58 1.85 -8.98 8.70
CA GLU A 58 1.01 -10.16 8.91
C GLU A 58 0.32 -10.16 10.27
N TYR A 59 1.07 -9.87 11.34
CA TYR A 59 0.52 -9.78 12.69
C TYR A 59 -0.56 -8.70 12.81
N LEU A 60 -0.30 -7.49 12.29
CA LEU A 60 -1.29 -6.41 12.32
C LEU A 60 -2.56 -6.76 11.56
N ASN A 61 -2.43 -7.45 10.41
CA ASN A 61 -3.59 -7.94 9.66
C ASN A 61 -4.37 -9.04 10.40
N GLN A 62 -3.72 -9.82 11.26
CA GLN A 62 -4.37 -10.83 12.11
C GLN A 62 -5.08 -10.18 13.30
N GLU A 63 -4.40 -9.27 14.01
CA GLU A 63 -4.92 -8.58 15.19
C GLU A 63 -6.11 -7.67 14.86
N TYR A 64 -5.98 -6.89 13.78
CA TYR A 64 -6.96 -5.88 13.37
C TYR A 64 -7.70 -6.32 12.12
N SER A 65 -8.50 -7.38 12.23
CA SER A 65 -9.19 -8.04 11.11
C SER A 65 -10.08 -7.13 10.26
N ASP A 66 -10.59 -6.02 10.80
CA ASP A 66 -11.39 -5.04 10.05
C ASP A 66 -10.55 -4.19 9.08
N TYR A 67 -9.22 -4.18 9.21
CA TYR A 67 -8.31 -3.31 8.47
C TYR A 67 -7.30 -4.12 7.65
N ILE A 68 -6.73 -3.47 6.63
CA ILE A 68 -5.63 -3.97 5.82
C ILE A 68 -4.42 -3.11 6.13
N PHE A 69 -3.33 -3.77 6.45
CA PHE A 69 -2.02 -3.16 6.62
C PHE A 69 -1.13 -3.61 5.47
N ASN A 70 -0.44 -2.67 4.82
CA ASN A 70 0.49 -2.93 3.73
C ASN A 70 1.69 -1.97 3.80
N LEU A 71 2.82 -2.38 3.23
CA LEU A 71 3.96 -1.49 3.04
C LEU A 71 3.80 -0.69 1.76
N GLY A 72 4.09 0.61 1.85
CA GLY A 72 4.12 1.49 0.69
C GLY A 72 5.25 1.18 -0.29
N ARG A 73 5.00 1.39 -1.57
CA ARG A 73 5.98 1.22 -2.66
C ARG A 73 6.78 2.49 -2.98
N GLY A 74 7.12 3.29 -1.97
CA GLY A 74 7.82 4.58 -2.14
C GLY A 74 9.34 4.49 -1.91
N PHE A 75 10.13 5.12 -2.80
CA PHE A 75 11.57 5.28 -2.62
C PHE A 75 11.88 6.23 -1.46
N GLY A 76 12.29 5.69 -0.30
CA GLY A 76 13.02 6.48 0.72
C GLY A 76 12.70 6.16 2.18
N ALA A 77 11.47 5.77 2.49
CA ALA A 77 11.11 5.29 3.83
C ALA A 77 9.91 4.33 3.72
N PRO A 78 9.96 3.15 4.34
CA PRO A 78 8.80 2.28 4.39
C PRO A 78 7.75 2.94 5.26
N HIS A 79 6.58 3.12 4.69
CA HIS A 79 5.40 3.62 5.40
C HIS A 79 4.39 2.48 5.47
N LEU A 80 3.61 2.44 6.55
CA LEU A 80 2.49 1.53 6.70
C LEU A 80 1.24 2.23 6.20
N TYR A 81 0.66 1.64 5.19
CA TYR A 81 -0.62 2.02 4.63
C TYR A 81 -1.67 1.20 5.37
N ILE A 82 -2.64 1.90 5.96
CA ILE A 82 -3.72 1.31 6.73
C ILE A 82 -5.01 1.66 5.99
N ALA A 83 -5.78 0.63 5.63
CA ALA A 83 -7.04 0.80 4.91
C ALA A 83 -8.17 0.08 5.66
N TRP A 84 -9.37 0.65 5.70
CA TRP A 84 -10.51 -0.06 6.26
C TRP A 84 -11.05 -1.08 5.25
N ARG A 85 -11.07 -2.39 5.58
CA ARG A 85 -11.47 -3.46 4.63
C ARG A 85 -12.84 -3.23 4.03
N LYS A 86 -13.78 -2.73 4.83
CA LYS A 86 -15.15 -2.46 4.39
C LYS A 86 -15.19 -1.34 3.35
N LEU A 87 -14.41 -0.28 3.56
CA LEU A 87 -14.32 0.83 2.62
C LEU A 87 -13.57 0.41 1.36
N LYS A 88 -12.46 -0.33 1.50
CA LYS A 88 -11.70 -0.87 0.37
C LYS A 88 -12.54 -1.81 -0.49
N LYS A 89 -13.28 -2.75 0.11
CA LYS A 89 -14.22 -3.62 -0.65
C LYS A 89 -15.38 -2.86 -1.28
N ARG A 90 -15.82 -1.75 -0.66
CA ARG A 90 -16.83 -0.86 -1.26
C ARG A 90 -16.24 -0.09 -2.43
N ASN A 91 -14.99 0.35 -2.32
CA ASN A 91 -14.26 1.00 -3.40
C ASN A 91 -13.90 0.02 -4.51
N GLU A 92 -13.44 -1.19 -4.24
CA GLU A 92 -13.24 -2.25 -5.25
C GLU A 92 -14.54 -2.57 -6.00
N LYS A 93 -15.70 -2.48 -5.32
CA LYS A 93 -17.02 -2.62 -5.95
C LYS A 93 -17.52 -1.36 -6.67
N SER A 94 -17.00 -0.18 -6.35
CA SER A 94 -17.32 1.07 -7.05
C SER A 94 -16.30 1.41 -8.15
N HIS A 95 -15.12 0.80 -8.09
CA HIS A 95 -14.01 0.94 -9.03
C HIS A 95 -14.01 -0.25 -9.99
N GLU A 96 -15.08 -0.37 -10.78
CA GLU A 96 -14.95 -1.01 -12.10
C GLU A 96 -14.05 -0.17 -13.04
N SER A 97 -13.69 1.04 -12.63
CA SER A 97 -12.76 1.94 -13.33
C SER A 97 -11.30 1.51 -13.12
N LYS A 98 -10.56 1.39 -14.23
CA LYS A 98 -9.15 1.00 -14.26
C LYS A 98 -8.25 2.12 -13.72
N THR A 99 -7.12 1.77 -13.11
CA THR A 99 -6.14 2.74 -12.57
C THR A 99 -4.83 2.76 -13.36
N MET A 100 -3.98 3.75 -13.11
CA MET A 100 -2.60 3.77 -13.61
C MET A 100 -1.78 2.56 -13.14
N LEU A 101 -2.04 2.08 -11.91
CA LEU A 101 -1.43 0.86 -11.40
C LEU A 101 -1.89 -0.38 -12.18
N ASP A 102 -3.16 -0.44 -12.60
CA ASP A 102 -3.65 -1.54 -13.44
C ASP A 102 -3.02 -1.51 -14.84
N LEU A 103 -2.77 -0.32 -15.38
CA LEU A 103 -2.09 -0.13 -16.66
C LEU A 103 -0.64 -0.63 -16.57
N GLU A 104 0.08 -0.25 -15.51
CA GLU A 104 1.44 -0.73 -15.27
C GLU A 104 1.50 -2.26 -15.12
N LYS A 105 0.55 -2.88 -14.41
CA LYS A 105 0.48 -4.34 -14.29
C LYS A 105 0.27 -5.03 -15.64
N GLU A 106 -0.61 -4.51 -16.50
CA GLU A 106 -0.84 -5.08 -17.83
C GLU A 106 0.37 -4.91 -18.76
N LEU A 107 1.09 -3.80 -18.67
CA LEU A 107 2.36 -3.59 -19.39
C LEU A 107 3.44 -4.56 -18.90
N ASN A 108 3.57 -4.74 -17.59
CA ASN A 108 4.50 -5.69 -17.00
C ASN A 108 4.21 -7.14 -17.43
N LYS A 109 2.92 -7.54 -17.50
CA LYS A 109 2.53 -8.86 -18.04
C LYS A 109 2.92 -9.04 -19.51
N ALA A 110 2.96 -7.95 -20.27
CA ALA A 110 3.43 -7.94 -21.65
C ALA A 110 4.97 -7.87 -21.77
N GLY A 111 5.71 -7.90 -20.67
CA GLY A 111 7.17 -7.81 -20.64
C GLY A 111 7.71 -6.38 -20.77
N ILE A 112 6.85 -5.37 -20.66
CA ILE A 112 7.21 -3.96 -20.77
C ILE A 112 7.32 -3.39 -19.36
N HIS A 113 8.55 -3.16 -18.92
CA HIS A 113 8.83 -2.53 -17.63
C HIS A 113 8.93 -1.02 -17.82
N THR A 114 8.02 -0.27 -17.20
CA THR A 114 7.93 1.19 -17.33
C THR A 114 8.09 1.87 -15.98
N ASP A 115 8.57 3.10 -15.97
CA ASP A 115 8.64 3.99 -14.83
C ASP A 115 7.40 4.90 -14.70
N ILE A 116 6.29 4.55 -15.34
CA ILE A 116 5.09 5.41 -15.43
C ILE A 116 4.56 5.87 -14.06
N LEU A 117 4.69 5.02 -13.03
CA LEU A 117 4.29 5.32 -11.67
C LEU A 117 5.23 6.30 -10.95
N PHE A 118 6.41 6.59 -11.50
CA PHE A 118 7.26 7.68 -11.03
C PHE A 118 6.71 9.05 -11.39
N HIS A 119 5.95 9.13 -12.49
CA HIS A 119 5.42 10.39 -13.02
C HIS A 119 3.93 10.60 -12.75
N THR A 120 3.23 9.59 -12.26
CA THR A 120 1.78 9.63 -12.05
C THR A 120 1.37 8.92 -10.77
N ASP A 121 0.33 9.43 -10.11
CA ASP A 121 -0.31 8.77 -8.97
C ASP A 121 -0.83 7.37 -9.38
N PRO A 122 -0.42 6.29 -8.69
CA PRO A 122 -0.89 4.93 -8.97
C PRO A 122 -2.41 4.77 -8.91
N ASP A 123 -3.08 5.55 -8.04
CA ASP A 123 -4.52 5.48 -7.82
C ASP A 123 -5.30 6.43 -8.73
N LYS A 124 -4.62 7.11 -9.66
CA LYS A 124 -5.30 7.92 -10.68
C LYS A 124 -6.22 7.02 -11.51
N LEU A 125 -7.51 7.38 -11.49
CA LEU A 125 -8.54 6.72 -12.27
C LEU A 125 -8.39 7.04 -13.75
N LEU A 126 -8.51 6.00 -14.57
CA LEU A 126 -8.58 6.06 -16.02
C LEU A 126 -9.97 5.62 -16.46
N THR A 127 -10.51 6.30 -17.46
CA THR A 127 -11.63 5.76 -18.23
C THR A 127 -11.17 4.53 -19.02
N ASP A 128 -12.12 3.67 -19.43
CA ASP A 128 -11.78 2.51 -20.26
C ASP A 128 -11.09 2.90 -21.56
N ASP A 129 -11.54 3.99 -22.20
CA ASP A 129 -10.94 4.50 -23.44
C ASP A 129 -9.51 5.00 -23.22
N GLU A 130 -9.26 5.75 -22.14
CA GLU A 130 -7.89 6.22 -21.79
C GLU A 130 -6.96 5.04 -21.51
N PHE A 131 -7.44 4.05 -20.75
CA PHE A 131 -6.66 2.87 -20.43
C PHE A 131 -6.25 2.09 -21.68
N GLU A 132 -7.20 1.80 -22.57
CA GLU A 132 -6.93 1.04 -23.78
C GLU A 132 -6.05 1.82 -24.77
N SER A 133 -6.25 3.14 -24.86
CA SER A 133 -5.41 4.04 -25.65
C SER A 133 -3.96 4.00 -25.17
N ASP A 134 -3.75 4.21 -23.86
CA ASP A 134 -2.41 4.27 -23.27
C ASP A 134 -1.72 2.90 -23.33
N LEU A 135 -2.44 1.81 -23.03
CA LEU A 135 -1.91 0.45 -23.14
C LEU A 135 -1.45 0.15 -24.57
N THR A 136 -2.22 0.56 -25.58
CA THR A 136 -1.86 0.39 -26.99
C THR A 136 -0.65 1.23 -27.36
N PHE A 137 -0.61 2.49 -26.92
CA PHE A 137 0.51 3.39 -27.15
C PHE A 137 1.82 2.83 -26.59
N TYR A 138 1.86 2.46 -25.31
CA TYR A 138 3.07 1.91 -24.70
C TYR A 138 3.50 0.58 -25.35
N LYS A 139 2.57 -0.32 -25.69
CA LYS A 139 2.89 -1.55 -26.45
C LYS A 139 3.46 -1.26 -27.84
N SER A 140 3.17 -0.12 -28.44
CA SER A 140 3.71 0.27 -29.74
C SER A 140 5.15 0.83 -29.65
N ILE A 141 5.52 1.45 -28.53
CA ILE A 141 6.86 2.00 -28.31
C ILE A 141 7.89 0.90 -28.08
N PHE A 142 7.53 -0.12 -27.30
CA PHE A 142 8.44 -1.17 -26.85
C PHE A 142 8.42 -2.42 -27.76
N LYS A 143 8.08 -2.26 -29.04
CA LYS A 143 7.99 -3.33 -30.05
C LYS A 143 9.21 -3.42 -30.96
#